data_AF-A0A2U1JUX5-F1
#
_entry.id   AF-A0A2U1JUX5-F1
#
_cell.length_a   1.000
_cell.length_b   1.000
_cell.length_c   1.000
_cell.angle_alpha   90.00
_cell.angle_beta   90.00
_cell.angle_gamma   90.00
#
_symmetry.space_group_name_H-M   'P 1'
#
loop_
_entity.id
_entity.type
_entity.pdbx_description
1 polymer ?
#
loop_
_entity_poly.entity_id
_entity_poly.type
_entity_poly.pdbx_seq_one_letter_code
_entity_poly.pdbx_strand_id
1 'polypeptide(L)'
;MKNLKSIALAFVVALSTLSVTAQTKKVDVSKSTINWVGKKVTGEHSGTVAIKSGALVFKKNALTGGTFTVDMTSLTATDLTGEYQGKLNGHLKADDFFGTDKFPTSTLVFKTIAAKGNDVYTVTADLTIKAITKPITFDIAVKGNTATTALKIDRTKYDIKYKSANFFEGLGDKTIYDDFELTVNLKV
;
A
#
# COMPACT_ATOMS: atom_id res chain seq x y z
N MET A 1 -36.71 46.94 57.42
CA MET A 1 -35.51 46.08 57.43
C MET A 1 -35.94 44.67 57.00
N LYS A 2 -35.77 44.31 55.72
CA LYS A 2 -36.06 42.95 55.21
C LYS A 2 -34.79 42.42 54.58
N ASN A 3 -34.18 41.45 55.25
CA ASN A 3 -32.94 40.80 54.85
C ASN A 3 -33.24 39.71 53.81
N LEU A 4 -32.97 39.99 52.54
CA LEU A 4 -32.96 38.96 51.48
C LEU A 4 -31.58 38.31 51.47
N LYS A 5 -31.51 37.06 51.94
CA LYS A 5 -30.32 36.22 51.82
C LYS A 5 -30.20 35.79 50.36
N SER A 6 -29.21 36.33 49.64
CA SER A 6 -28.87 35.91 48.28
C SER A 6 -28.36 34.47 48.29
N ILE A 7 -29.08 33.56 47.64
CA ILE A 7 -28.60 32.21 47.32
C ILE A 7 -27.85 32.32 45.99
N ALA A 8 -26.53 32.32 46.04
CA ALA A 8 -25.69 32.20 44.85
C ALA A 8 -25.62 30.72 44.44
N LEU A 9 -26.35 30.35 43.38
CA LEU A 9 -26.23 29.04 42.75
C LEU A 9 -25.01 29.07 41.82
N ALA A 10 -23.87 28.55 42.31
CA ALA A 10 -22.67 28.39 41.50
C ALA A 10 -22.86 27.22 40.52
N PHE A 11 -23.09 27.54 39.24
CA PHE A 11 -23.13 26.56 38.15
C PHE A 11 -21.68 26.20 37.78
N VAL A 12 -21.16 25.10 38.31
CA VAL A 12 -19.84 24.56 37.89
C VAL A 12 -20.06 23.81 36.58
N VAL A 13 -19.75 24.45 35.45
CA VAL A 13 -19.68 23.78 34.14
C VAL A 13 -18.38 22.98 34.10
N ALA A 14 -18.47 21.67 34.34
CA ALA A 14 -17.36 20.75 34.14
C ALA A 14 -17.12 20.58 32.62
N LEU A 15 -16.16 21.33 32.08
CA LEU A 15 -15.74 21.22 30.69
C LEU A 15 -14.85 19.97 30.54
N SER A 16 -15.45 18.84 30.19
CA SER A 16 -14.71 17.62 29.89
C SER A 16 -13.98 17.76 28.55
N THR A 17 -12.67 17.93 28.58
CA THR A 17 -11.84 17.91 27.37
C THR A 17 -11.77 16.48 26.84
N LEU A 18 -12.63 16.13 25.88
CA LEU A 18 -12.55 14.87 25.15
C LEU A 18 -11.24 14.82 24.36
N SER A 19 -10.26 14.11 24.89
CA SER A 19 -9.01 13.81 24.19
C SER A 19 -9.30 12.79 23.10
N VAL A 20 -9.31 13.20 21.83
CA VAL A 20 -9.51 12.27 20.72
C VAL A 20 -8.19 11.59 20.37
N THR A 21 -8.06 10.33 20.77
CA THR A 21 -6.93 9.46 20.46
C THR A 21 -7.00 8.92 19.04
N ALA A 22 -5.84 8.71 18.41
CA ALA A 22 -5.77 8.00 17.14
C ALA A 22 -6.11 6.50 17.33
N GLN A 23 -6.89 5.93 16.42
CA GLN A 23 -7.22 4.51 16.38
C GLN A 23 -6.38 3.82 15.31
N THR A 24 -5.70 2.74 15.68
CA THR A 24 -5.01 1.88 14.72
C THR A 24 -5.89 0.68 14.38
N LYS A 25 -6.23 0.50 13.11
CA LYS A 25 -6.97 -0.65 12.59
C LYS A 25 -5.99 -1.58 11.86
N LYS A 26 -5.88 -2.83 12.31
CA LYS A 26 -5.01 -3.84 11.68
C LYS A 26 -5.67 -4.39 10.43
N VAL A 27 -4.86 -4.63 9.39
CA VAL A 27 -5.33 -5.30 8.18
C VAL A 27 -5.64 -6.77 8.48
N ASP A 28 -6.84 -7.20 8.11
CA ASP A 28 -7.19 -8.61 8.02
C ASP A 28 -6.56 -9.17 6.73
N VAL A 29 -5.35 -9.73 6.89
CA VAL A 29 -4.55 -10.28 5.79
C VAL A 29 -5.32 -11.34 5.00
N SER A 30 -6.12 -12.18 5.67
CA SER A 30 -6.85 -13.27 5.03
C SER A 30 -7.96 -12.80 4.10
N LYS A 31 -8.47 -11.58 4.31
CA LYS A 31 -9.53 -10.96 3.51
C LYS A 31 -9.03 -9.82 2.62
N SER A 32 -7.72 -9.65 2.54
CA SER A 32 -7.08 -8.58 1.78
C SER A 32 -6.26 -9.14 0.64
N THR A 33 -6.15 -8.40 -0.46
CA THR A 33 -5.47 -8.85 -1.68
C THR A 33 -4.55 -7.79 -2.25
N ILE A 34 -3.44 -8.25 -2.84
CA ILE A 34 -2.62 -7.48 -3.78
C ILE A 34 -2.52 -8.31 -5.05
N ASN A 35 -3.09 -7.78 -6.12
CA ASN A 35 -2.96 -8.35 -7.46
C ASN A 35 -1.95 -7.51 -8.24
N TRP A 36 -1.06 -8.15 -8.99
CA TRP A 36 -0.09 -7.49 -9.85
C TRP A 36 -0.33 -7.80 -11.33
N VAL A 37 0.03 -6.86 -12.20
CA VAL A 37 0.10 -7.04 -13.65
C VAL A 37 1.42 -6.50 -14.18
N GLY A 38 2.13 -7.31 -14.95
CA GLY A 38 3.35 -6.94 -15.65
C GLY A 38 3.18 -7.13 -17.15
N LYS A 39 3.64 -6.16 -17.96
CA LYS A 39 3.39 -6.13 -19.41
C LYS A 39 4.69 -6.15 -20.19
N LYS A 40 4.67 -6.85 -21.32
CA LYS A 40 5.67 -6.80 -22.39
C LYS A 40 5.00 -6.33 -23.69
N VAL A 41 5.79 -6.03 -24.71
CA VAL A 41 5.25 -5.62 -26.03
C VAL A 41 4.27 -6.66 -26.60
N THR A 42 4.53 -7.94 -26.36
CA THR A 42 3.76 -9.06 -26.94
C THR A 42 2.71 -9.67 -26.00
N GLY A 43 2.40 -9.06 -24.86
CA GLY A 43 1.39 -9.58 -23.93
C GLY A 43 1.65 -9.20 -22.47
N GLU A 44 0.98 -9.87 -21.55
CA GLU A 44 1.04 -9.56 -20.13
C GLU A 44 0.98 -10.82 -19.28
N HIS A 45 1.39 -10.68 -18.02
CA HIS A 45 1.22 -11.66 -16.97
C HIS A 45 0.59 -11.03 -15.74
N SER A 46 -0.13 -11.84 -14.97
CA SER A 46 -0.78 -11.37 -13.74
C SER A 46 -0.66 -12.39 -12.60
N GLY A 47 -0.77 -11.89 -11.37
CA GLY A 47 -0.66 -12.75 -10.21
C GLY A 47 -0.96 -12.04 -8.91
N THR A 48 -0.53 -12.67 -7.82
CA THR A 48 -0.72 -12.17 -6.47
C THR A 48 0.58 -12.13 -5.68
N VAL A 49 0.56 -11.32 -4.62
CA VAL A 49 1.58 -11.33 -3.56
C VAL A 49 0.87 -11.07 -2.22
N ALA A 50 1.25 -11.81 -1.18
CA ALA A 50 0.60 -11.76 0.11
C ALA A 50 1.03 -10.55 0.95
N ILE A 51 0.08 -9.99 1.68
CA ILE A 51 0.37 -9.01 2.73
C ILE A 51 0.88 -9.80 3.94
N LYS A 52 2.05 -9.47 4.46
CA LYS A 52 2.58 -10.06 5.69
C LYS A 52 1.93 -9.44 6.93
N SER A 53 1.82 -8.11 6.92
CA SER A 53 1.18 -7.33 7.97
C SER A 53 0.85 -5.93 7.46
N GLY A 54 -0.17 -5.30 8.04
CA GLY A 54 -0.40 -3.89 7.80
C GLY A 54 -1.35 -3.28 8.82
N ALA A 55 -1.36 -1.96 8.89
CA ALA A 55 -2.31 -1.21 9.69
C ALA A 55 -2.57 0.17 9.08
N LEU A 56 -3.77 0.67 9.28
CA LEU A 56 -4.18 2.03 8.99
C LEU A 56 -4.44 2.78 10.29
N VAL A 57 -4.10 4.06 10.34
CA VAL A 57 -4.27 4.92 11.53
C VAL A 57 -5.31 5.99 11.22
N PHE A 58 -6.32 6.08 12.08
CA PHE A 58 -7.44 7.00 11.93
C PHE A 58 -7.52 7.98 13.09
N LYS A 59 -7.85 9.24 12.83
CA LYS A 59 -8.19 10.24 13.85
C LYS A 59 -9.51 10.89 13.47
N LYS A 60 -10.53 10.79 14.33
CA LYS A 60 -11.90 11.27 14.04
C LYS A 60 -12.42 10.75 12.68
N ASN A 61 -12.19 9.47 12.38
CA ASN A 61 -12.50 8.80 11.10
C ASN A 61 -11.70 9.25 9.88
N ALA A 62 -10.85 10.28 9.98
CA ALA A 62 -9.94 10.65 8.91
C ALA A 62 -8.72 9.72 8.90
N LEU A 63 -8.34 9.24 7.72
CA LEU A 63 -7.09 8.50 7.54
C LEU A 63 -5.89 9.44 7.79
N THR A 64 -4.97 9.00 8.66
CA THR A 64 -3.81 9.81 9.10
C THR A 64 -2.47 9.08 9.04
N GLY A 65 -2.47 7.77 8.83
CA GLY A 65 -1.25 6.99 8.69
C GLY A 65 -1.53 5.59 8.16
N GLY A 66 -0.46 4.90 7.77
CA GLY A 66 -0.52 3.54 7.29
C GLY A 66 0.87 2.93 7.18
N THR A 67 1.00 1.66 7.55
CA THR A 67 2.23 0.89 7.37
C THR A 67 1.89 -0.50 6.86
N PHE A 68 2.65 -0.99 5.90
CA PHE A 68 2.43 -2.28 5.27
C PHE A 68 3.76 -3.00 5.03
N THR A 69 3.73 -4.31 5.21
CA THR A 69 4.81 -5.23 4.85
C THR A 69 4.21 -6.30 3.95
N VAL A 70 4.79 -6.47 2.77
CA VAL A 70 4.44 -7.51 1.80
C VAL A 70 5.43 -8.65 1.94
N ASP A 71 4.95 -9.89 1.89
CA ASP A 71 5.78 -11.08 1.84
C ASP A 71 6.15 -11.38 0.38
N MET A 72 7.36 -11.01 -0.02
CA MET A 72 7.80 -11.19 -1.41
C MET A 72 8.02 -12.66 -1.77
N THR A 73 8.24 -13.54 -0.77
CA THR A 73 8.43 -14.98 -1.02
C THR A 73 7.13 -15.65 -1.51
N SER A 74 5.98 -15.02 -1.22
CA SER A 74 4.65 -15.48 -1.65
C SER A 74 4.28 -15.11 -3.09
N LEU A 75 5.12 -14.33 -3.79
CA LEU A 75 4.86 -13.89 -5.16
C LEU A 75 4.56 -15.08 -6.08
N THR A 76 3.43 -15.02 -6.79
CA THR A 76 3.05 -16.07 -7.74
C THR A 76 2.20 -15.50 -8.87
N ALA A 77 2.41 -16.02 -10.08
CA ALA A 77 1.52 -15.84 -11.22
C ALA A 77 0.23 -16.65 -11.03
N THR A 78 -0.88 -16.15 -11.56
CA THR A 78 -2.20 -16.81 -11.51
C THR A 78 -2.82 -17.04 -12.88
N ASP A 79 -2.24 -16.46 -13.93
CA ASP A 79 -2.64 -16.62 -15.33
C ASP A 79 -1.97 -17.82 -16.03
N LEU A 80 -1.03 -18.47 -15.35
CA LEU A 80 -0.29 -19.64 -15.82
C LEU A 80 -0.45 -20.81 -14.84
N THR A 81 -0.24 -22.03 -15.35
CA THR A 81 -0.19 -23.26 -14.54
C THR A 81 1.03 -24.12 -14.88
N GLY A 82 1.34 -25.08 -14.02
CA GLY A 82 2.38 -26.09 -14.26
C GLY A 82 3.78 -25.51 -14.45
N GLU A 83 4.55 -26.07 -15.38
CA GLU A 83 5.95 -25.71 -15.62
C GLU A 83 6.13 -24.24 -16.00
N TYR A 84 5.22 -23.67 -16.79
CA TYR A 84 5.30 -22.27 -17.23
C TYR A 84 5.11 -21.29 -16.07
N GLN A 85 4.17 -21.58 -15.17
CA GLN A 85 4.00 -20.83 -13.93
C GLN A 85 5.27 -20.92 -13.07
N GLY A 86 5.84 -22.13 -12.93
CA GLY A 86 7.08 -22.35 -12.20
C GLY A 86 8.25 -21.54 -12.76
N LYS A 87 8.43 -21.52 -14.08
CA LYS A 87 9.47 -20.73 -14.76
C LYS A 87 9.30 -19.23 -14.53
N LEU A 88 8.08 -18.70 -14.68
CA LEU A 88 7.83 -17.28 -14.45
C LEU A 88 8.06 -16.92 -12.98
N ASN A 89 7.49 -17.68 -12.05
CA ASN A 89 7.66 -17.47 -10.62
C ASN A 89 9.13 -17.50 -10.20
N GLY A 90 9.90 -18.48 -10.69
CA GLY A 90 11.33 -18.59 -10.42
C GLY A 90 12.09 -17.36 -10.90
N HIS A 91 11.82 -16.90 -12.11
CA HIS A 91 12.48 -15.72 -12.66
C HIS A 91 12.08 -14.42 -11.92
N LEU A 92 10.80 -14.21 -11.62
CA LEU A 92 10.38 -13.03 -10.85
C LEU A 92 11.02 -12.99 -9.46
N LYS A 93 11.33 -14.14 -8.86
CA LYS A 93 11.97 -14.25 -7.55
C LYS A 93 13.50 -14.13 -7.58
N ALA A 94 14.12 -14.36 -8.74
CA ALA A 94 15.57 -14.32 -8.91
C ALA A 94 16.16 -12.91 -8.72
N ASP A 95 17.49 -12.85 -8.51
CA ASP A 95 18.24 -11.63 -8.17
C ASP A 95 18.18 -10.52 -9.23
N ASP A 96 18.08 -10.89 -10.50
CA ASP A 96 17.93 -9.97 -11.63
C ASP A 96 16.51 -9.37 -11.73
N PHE A 97 15.56 -9.92 -10.95
CA PHE A 97 14.25 -9.35 -10.71
C PHE A 97 14.08 -8.93 -9.23
N PHE A 98 13.12 -9.50 -8.47
CA PHE A 98 12.87 -9.05 -7.10
C PHE A 98 13.88 -9.57 -6.05
N GLY A 99 14.66 -10.61 -6.35
CA GLY A 99 15.68 -11.16 -5.45
C GLY A 99 15.12 -11.56 -4.09
N THR A 100 14.00 -12.31 -4.08
CA THR A 100 13.17 -12.49 -2.87
C THR A 100 13.85 -13.28 -1.77
N ASP A 101 14.87 -14.07 -2.09
CA ASP A 101 15.67 -14.79 -1.09
C ASP A 101 16.51 -13.83 -0.25
N LYS A 102 17.01 -12.75 -0.87
CA LYS A 102 17.77 -11.67 -0.19
C LYS A 102 16.86 -10.58 0.37
N PHE A 103 15.75 -10.33 -0.31
CA PHE A 103 14.78 -9.29 0.02
C PHE A 103 13.38 -9.90 0.21
N PRO A 104 13.16 -10.65 1.30
CA PRO A 104 11.91 -11.40 1.51
C PRO A 104 10.69 -10.51 1.78
N THR A 105 10.91 -9.20 1.99
CA THR A 105 9.83 -8.25 2.26
C THR A 105 10.01 -6.94 1.51
N SER A 106 8.89 -6.37 1.08
CA SER A 106 8.78 -4.98 0.65
C SER A 106 7.91 -4.21 1.64
N THR A 107 8.14 -2.91 1.82
CA THR A 107 7.41 -2.10 2.81
C THR A 107 6.84 -0.82 2.21
N LEU A 108 5.70 -0.38 2.73
CA LEU A 108 5.09 0.90 2.38
C LEU A 108 4.73 1.66 3.66
N VAL A 109 5.24 2.88 3.82
CA VAL A 109 5.01 3.72 5.00
C VAL A 109 4.48 5.09 4.59
N PHE A 110 3.26 5.41 5.03
CA PHE A 110 2.62 6.69 4.68
C PHE A 110 3.35 7.85 5.36
N LYS A 111 3.48 8.97 4.64
CA LYS A 111 4.16 10.19 5.10
C LYS A 111 3.20 11.36 5.19
N THR A 112 2.54 11.67 4.08
CA THR A 112 1.57 12.75 4.01
C THR A 112 0.27 12.22 3.44
N ILE A 113 -0.85 12.73 3.95
CA ILE A 113 -2.18 12.31 3.57
C ILE A 113 -3.03 13.58 3.44
N ALA A 114 -3.61 13.77 2.26
CA ALA A 114 -4.50 14.87 1.96
C ALA A 114 -5.88 14.31 1.58
N ALA A 115 -6.93 14.78 2.23
CA ALA A 115 -8.29 14.42 1.86
C ALA A 115 -8.66 15.06 0.51
N LYS A 116 -9.23 14.26 -0.40
CA LYS A 116 -9.73 14.70 -1.72
C LYS A 116 -11.25 14.82 -1.77
N GLY A 117 -11.94 14.47 -0.67
CA GLY A 117 -13.38 14.34 -0.60
C GLY A 117 -13.87 12.94 -1.02
N ASN A 118 -15.15 12.65 -0.79
CA ASN A 118 -15.79 11.36 -1.14
C ASN A 118 -15.05 10.12 -0.63
N ASP A 119 -14.53 10.20 0.59
CA ASP A 119 -13.72 9.16 1.24
C ASP A 119 -12.42 8.77 0.50
N VAL A 120 -11.93 9.64 -0.39
CA VAL A 120 -10.66 9.48 -1.10
C VAL A 120 -9.57 10.35 -0.46
N TYR A 121 -8.38 9.79 -0.36
CA TYR A 121 -7.19 10.45 0.16
C TYR A 121 -6.05 10.30 -0.85
N THR A 122 -5.35 11.40 -1.11
CA THR A 122 -4.05 11.36 -1.78
C THR A 122 -2.98 11.11 -0.73
N VAL A 123 -2.23 10.02 -0.89
CA VAL A 123 -1.18 9.58 0.03
C VAL A 123 0.17 9.71 -0.66
N THR A 124 1.12 10.35 0.01
CA THR A 124 2.55 10.18 -0.31
C THR A 124 3.15 9.23 0.71
N ALA A 125 3.87 8.22 0.22
CA ALA A 125 4.45 7.16 1.04
C ALA A 125 5.87 6.83 0.59
N ASP A 126 6.66 6.31 1.52
CA ASP A 126 7.93 5.65 1.20
C ASP A 126 7.64 4.20 0.83
N LEU A 127 7.91 3.82 -0.42
CA LEU A 127 7.90 2.44 -0.88
C LEU A 127 9.33 1.91 -0.91
N THR A 128 9.56 0.78 -0.25
CA THR A 128 10.85 0.07 -0.26
C THR A 128 10.70 -1.27 -0.97
N ILE A 129 11.47 -1.46 -2.04
CA ILE A 129 11.61 -2.71 -2.79
C ILE A 129 13.11 -2.95 -2.98
N LYS A 130 13.58 -4.19 -2.78
CA LYS A 130 15.03 -4.54 -2.83
C LYS A 130 15.91 -3.62 -1.98
N ALA A 131 15.46 -3.30 -0.76
CA ALA A 131 16.12 -2.35 0.15
C ALA A 131 16.33 -0.92 -0.41
N ILE A 132 15.75 -0.58 -1.57
CA ILE A 132 15.78 0.76 -2.15
C ILE A 132 14.46 1.44 -1.82
N THR A 133 14.52 2.58 -1.14
CA THR A 133 13.33 3.38 -0.79
C THR A 133 13.14 4.52 -1.78
N LYS A 134 11.92 4.67 -2.30
CA LYS A 134 11.52 5.80 -3.15
C LYS A 134 10.15 6.33 -2.71
N PRO A 135 9.93 7.65 -2.78
CA PRO A 135 8.62 8.21 -2.55
C PRO A 135 7.69 7.86 -3.71
N ILE A 136 6.45 7.50 -3.38
CA ILE A 136 5.36 7.33 -4.34
C ILE A 136 4.13 8.11 -3.87
N THR A 137 3.30 8.51 -4.82
CA THR A 137 2.01 9.18 -4.54
C THR A 137 0.90 8.41 -5.24
N PHE A 138 -0.18 8.13 -4.51
CA PHE A 138 -1.34 7.40 -5.01
C PHE A 138 -2.61 7.84 -4.28
N ASP A 139 -3.76 7.59 -4.89
CA ASP A 139 -5.06 7.79 -4.25
C ASP A 139 -5.54 6.49 -3.61
N ILE A 140 -6.08 6.58 -2.40
CA ILE A 140 -6.72 5.48 -1.68
C ILE A 140 -8.14 5.87 -1.29
N ALA A 141 -9.11 5.00 -1.56
CA ALA A 141 -10.49 5.17 -1.12
C ALA A 141 -10.74 4.36 0.15
N VAL A 142 -11.35 4.95 1.18
CA VAL A 142 -11.62 4.29 2.46
C VAL A 142 -13.11 4.29 2.77
N LYS A 143 -13.80 3.16 2.54
CA LYS A 143 -15.24 3.04 2.79
C LYS A 143 -15.50 2.02 3.88
N GLY A 144 -16.03 2.47 5.02
CA GLY A 144 -16.28 1.63 6.19
C GLY A 144 -15.00 0.92 6.66
N ASN A 145 -15.00 -0.41 6.56
CA ASN A 145 -13.88 -1.29 6.94
C ASN A 145 -13.08 -1.77 5.71
N THR A 146 -13.15 -1.01 4.60
CA THR A 146 -12.44 -1.31 3.37
C THR A 146 -11.56 -0.16 2.94
N ALA A 147 -10.37 -0.46 2.43
CA ALA A 147 -9.55 0.52 1.74
C ALA A 147 -9.06 -0.06 0.41
N THR A 148 -9.19 0.69 -0.69
CA THR A 148 -8.81 0.23 -2.03
C THR A 148 -7.95 1.26 -2.76
N THR A 149 -7.00 0.76 -3.55
CA THR A 149 -6.13 1.61 -4.38
C THR A 149 -5.61 0.84 -5.59
N ALA A 150 -5.24 1.59 -6.62
CA ALA A 150 -4.47 1.10 -7.75
C ALA A 150 -3.15 1.88 -7.83
N LEU A 151 -2.03 1.17 -7.97
CA LEU A 151 -0.70 1.77 -8.07
C LEU A 151 -0.07 1.39 -9.40
N LYS A 152 0.70 2.31 -9.97
CA LYS A 152 1.59 2.05 -11.11
C LYS A 152 3.01 2.37 -10.66
N ILE A 153 3.88 1.38 -10.67
CA ILE A 153 5.22 1.48 -10.09
C ILE A 153 6.25 1.15 -11.16
N ASP A 154 7.16 2.11 -11.39
CA ASP A 154 8.33 1.93 -12.23
C ASP A 154 9.37 1.06 -11.51
N ARG A 155 9.54 -0.18 -11.98
CA ARG A 155 10.46 -1.18 -11.40
C ARG A 155 11.92 -0.77 -11.52
N THR A 156 12.28 0.05 -12.51
CA THR A 156 13.67 0.43 -12.75
C THR A 156 14.22 1.35 -11.66
N LYS A 157 13.34 2.08 -10.96
CA LYS A 157 13.68 2.89 -9.78
C LYS A 157 14.17 2.06 -8.58
N TYR A 158 13.95 0.75 -8.62
CA TYR A 158 14.35 -0.22 -7.61
C TYR A 158 15.40 -1.21 -8.14
N ASP A 159 16.16 -0.79 -9.16
CA ASP A 159 17.23 -1.57 -9.78
C ASP A 159 16.78 -2.89 -10.43
N ILE A 160 15.51 -2.96 -10.84
CA ILE A 160 14.96 -4.07 -11.62
C ILE A 160 15.02 -3.66 -13.09
N LYS A 161 16.16 -3.84 -13.75
CA LYS A 161 16.39 -3.32 -15.11
C LYS A 161 16.12 -4.33 -16.22
N TYR A 162 15.94 -5.61 -15.88
CA TYR A 162 15.84 -6.72 -16.82
C TYR A 162 14.92 -6.40 -18.02
N LYS A 163 15.44 -6.47 -19.25
CA LYS A 163 14.71 -6.17 -20.50
C LYS A 163 13.90 -4.86 -20.50
N SER A 164 14.38 -3.84 -19.78
CA SER A 164 13.89 -2.46 -19.90
C SER A 164 14.50 -1.77 -21.11
N ALA A 165 13.68 -1.08 -21.90
CA ALA A 165 14.14 -0.29 -23.04
C ALA A 165 15.01 0.92 -22.63
N ASN A 166 14.94 1.36 -21.37
CA ASN A 166 15.77 2.46 -20.87
C ASN A 166 17.23 2.04 -20.60
N PHE A 167 17.50 0.73 -20.53
CA PHE A 167 18.81 0.19 -20.15
C PHE A 167 19.42 -0.73 -21.20
N PHE A 168 18.62 -1.23 -22.15
CA PHE A 168 19.06 -2.19 -23.14
C PHE A 168 18.48 -1.87 -24.51
N GLU A 169 19.34 -1.89 -25.53
CA GLU A 169 18.96 -1.71 -26.93
C GLU A 169 18.62 -3.04 -27.61
N GLY A 170 17.95 -2.99 -28.76
CA GLY A 170 17.72 -4.17 -29.61
C GLY A 170 16.78 -5.23 -29.02
N LEU A 171 16.00 -4.90 -27.99
CA LEU A 171 15.11 -5.86 -27.32
C LEU A 171 13.91 -6.27 -28.20
N GLY A 172 13.40 -5.37 -29.05
CA GLY A 172 12.21 -5.60 -29.87
C GLY A 172 11.05 -6.17 -29.05
N ASP A 173 10.48 -7.29 -29.51
CA ASP A 173 9.36 -8.01 -28.88
C ASP A 173 9.65 -8.56 -27.48
N LYS A 174 10.92 -8.59 -27.07
CA LYS A 174 11.34 -9.02 -25.73
C LYS A 174 11.23 -7.90 -24.69
N THR A 175 10.96 -6.67 -25.10
CA THR A 175 10.87 -5.52 -24.19
C THR A 175 9.76 -5.72 -23.15
N ILE A 176 10.13 -5.58 -21.88
CA ILE A 176 9.22 -5.59 -20.73
C ILE A 176 9.09 -4.15 -20.26
N TYR A 177 7.85 -3.66 -20.15
CA TYR A 177 7.60 -2.29 -19.70
C TYR A 177 8.14 -2.07 -18.28
N ASP A 178 8.54 -0.84 -18.01
CA ASP A 178 9.13 -0.47 -16.73
C ASP A 178 8.09 -0.47 -15.62
N ASP A 179 6.86 -0.09 -15.96
CA ASP A 179 5.77 -0.07 -15.01
C ASP A 179 5.15 -1.46 -14.80
N PHE A 180 4.91 -1.79 -13.54
CA PHE A 180 3.93 -2.81 -13.16
C PHE A 180 2.78 -2.16 -12.41
N GLU A 181 1.62 -2.78 -12.50
CA GLU A 181 0.38 -2.29 -11.90
C GLU A 181 0.04 -3.15 -10.69
N LEU A 182 -0.43 -2.52 -9.62
CA LEU A 182 -0.98 -3.18 -8.44
C LEU A 182 -2.43 -2.77 -8.25
N THR A 183 -3.30 -3.73 -7.99
CA THR A 183 -4.64 -3.49 -7.45
C THR A 183 -4.70 -4.04 -6.04
N VAL A 184 -4.98 -3.17 -5.06
CA VAL A 184 -4.96 -3.51 -3.63
C VAL A 184 -6.34 -3.33 -3.04
N ASN A 185 -6.81 -4.38 -2.33
CA ASN A 185 -8.05 -4.35 -1.59
C ASN A 185 -7.79 -4.78 -0.15
N LEU A 186 -8.05 -3.90 0.81
CA LEU A 186 -7.80 -4.11 2.22
C LEU A 186 -9.11 -4.26 2.99
N LYS A 187 -9.13 -5.16 3.95
CA LYS A 187 -10.09 -5.20 5.06
C LYS A 187 -9.38 -4.80 6.35
N VAL A 188 -9.96 -3.86 7.11
CA VAL A 188 -9.39 -3.28 8.34
C VAL A 188 -10.41 -3.20 9.47
#